data_AF-F8B6I1-F1
#
_entry.id   AF-F8B6I1-F1
#
_cell.length_a   1.000
_cell.length_b   1.000
_cell.length_c   1.000
_cell.angle_alpha   90.00
_cell.angle_beta   90.00
_cell.angle_gamma   90.00
#
_symmetry.space_group_name_H-M   'P 1'
#
loop_
_entity.id
_entity.type
_entity.pdbx_description
1 polymer ?
#
loop_
_entity_poly.entity_id
_entity_poly.type
_entity_poly.pdbx_seq_one_letter_code
_entity_poly.pdbx_strand_id
1 'polypeptide(L)'
;MGERTDGGSADAGLVAALTAVGRRIVGEREPAAAVVLSARHDRLLVRYGDAVLKAHAPGTDPAQLALRLRLAADPRLSDSLLAPLPIPGADAPGLLTQARGRLVSAWPVGIPLYPEDPTAVPETAVDDLPWEQAAALLARLHAVPPRGPVPPARVRRGVERAMAKLSGLPASAGNDPAVGEVLAAYATLPPGETAGTHRGAGTGPGPGPGARPCSSHTHTARTTHTTRMTHYSTRVPPTPTAGGVLVHGDWHLGQLLRLDGQGLRIIDVDDLGAGDPVWDLARPAAWYAAGVLAPAAWGRFLRGYTAAGGRAVPPDADPWPVLDAPARALAVAYAANAVADSVLTGVPLDSVSRAFVDCCRRMRRL
;
A
#
# COMPACT_ATOMS: atom_id res chain seq x y z
N MET A 1 -33.72 -3.96 19.23
CA MET A 1 -33.18 -5.15 19.92
C MET A 1 -32.67 -6.08 18.85
N GLY A 2 -31.37 -6.13 18.64
CA GLY A 2 -30.73 -6.80 17.52
C GLY A 2 -29.24 -6.48 17.55
N GLU A 3 -28.57 -7.04 18.55
CA GLU A 3 -27.11 -7.04 18.68
C GLU A 3 -26.52 -7.71 17.43
N ARG A 4 -25.79 -6.94 16.63
CA ARG A 4 -24.79 -7.49 15.71
C ARG A 4 -23.49 -7.63 16.51
N THR A 5 -23.26 -8.81 17.06
CA THR A 5 -21.94 -9.26 17.49
C THR A 5 -21.31 -10.04 16.35
N ASP A 6 -20.46 -9.39 15.57
CA ASP A 6 -19.35 -10.01 14.83
C ASP A 6 -18.26 -8.95 14.64
N GLY A 7 -17.92 -8.25 15.72
CA GLY A 7 -16.62 -7.63 15.89
C GLY A 7 -15.87 -8.55 16.83
N GLY A 8 -14.80 -9.21 16.36
CA GLY A 8 -13.96 -10.02 17.22
C GLY A 8 -13.60 -9.21 18.46
N SER A 9 -14.11 -9.64 19.62
CA SER A 9 -13.82 -8.99 20.91
C SER A 9 -12.31 -8.83 21.01
N ALA A 10 -11.84 -7.59 21.07
CA ALA A 10 -10.42 -7.32 21.20
C ALA A 10 -9.91 -8.09 22.42
N ASP A 11 -8.87 -8.92 22.25
CA ASP A 11 -8.29 -9.70 23.34
C ASP A 11 -8.01 -8.78 24.54
N ALA A 12 -8.86 -8.87 25.55
CA ALA A 12 -8.84 -7.97 26.71
C ALA A 12 -7.49 -8.06 27.43
N GLY A 13 -6.85 -9.23 27.41
CA GLY A 13 -5.51 -9.44 27.94
C GLY A 13 -4.44 -8.69 27.16
N LEU A 14 -4.54 -8.69 25.82
CA LEU A 14 -3.63 -7.91 24.97
C LEU A 14 -3.87 -6.40 25.11
N VAL A 15 -5.12 -5.94 25.19
CA VAL A 15 -5.47 -4.53 25.45
C VAL A 15 -4.89 -4.06 26.78
N ALA A 16 -5.06 -4.85 27.85
CA ALA A 16 -4.46 -4.55 29.15
C ALA A 16 -2.93 -4.50 29.09
N ALA A 17 -2.29 -5.40 28.34
CA ALA A 17 -0.85 -5.42 28.17
C ALA A 17 -0.34 -4.19 27.40
N LEU A 18 -1.03 -3.77 26.33
CA LEU A 18 -0.73 -2.52 25.60
C LEU A 18 -0.92 -1.29 26.50
N THR A 19 -1.95 -1.30 27.35
CA THR A 19 -2.17 -0.23 28.34
C THR A 19 -1.00 -0.11 29.31
N ALA A 20 -0.46 -1.23 29.80
CA ALA A 20 0.74 -1.24 30.63
C ALA A 20 1.99 -0.71 29.89
N VAL A 21 2.12 -0.96 28.58
CA VAL A 21 3.16 -0.31 27.76
C VAL A 21 2.93 1.20 27.68
N GLY A 22 1.70 1.64 27.43
CA GLY A 22 1.33 3.05 27.41
C GLY A 22 1.69 3.79 28.70
N ARG A 23 1.41 3.19 29.87
CA ARG A 23 1.77 3.73 31.19
C ARG A 23 3.27 3.95 31.36
N ARG A 24 4.12 3.06 30.83
CA ARG A 24 5.58 3.24 30.86
C ARG A 24 6.05 4.45 30.05
N ILE A 25 5.32 4.83 29.01
CA ILE A 25 5.68 5.93 28.10
C ILE A 25 5.14 7.27 28.61
N VAL A 26 3.86 7.30 28.99
CA VAL A 26 3.13 8.55 29.31
C VAL A 26 3.06 8.82 30.83
N GLY A 27 3.40 7.83 31.66
CA GLY A 27 3.13 7.86 33.10
C GLY A 27 1.68 7.48 33.42
N GLU A 28 1.35 7.39 34.70
CA GLU A 28 -0.05 7.22 35.14
C GLU A 28 -0.85 8.51 34.84
N ARG A 29 -2.05 8.34 34.28
CA ARG A 29 -2.98 9.43 33.93
C ARG A 29 -4.35 9.13 34.50
N GLU A 30 -5.05 10.12 35.04
CA GLU A 30 -6.44 10.01 35.49
C GLU A 30 -7.37 10.88 34.61
N PRO A 31 -8.49 10.33 34.10
CA PRO A 31 -8.87 8.92 34.14
C PRO A 31 -8.03 8.07 33.16
N ALA A 32 -7.51 6.94 33.65
CA ALA A 32 -6.58 6.05 32.95
C ALA A 32 -7.24 5.15 31.88
N ALA A 33 -8.22 5.66 31.12
CA ALA A 33 -8.96 4.82 30.17
C ALA A 33 -8.18 4.69 28.86
N ALA A 34 -7.58 3.52 28.65
CA ALA A 34 -7.10 3.14 27.34
C ALA A 34 -8.27 3.02 26.36
N VAL A 35 -8.13 3.57 25.17
CA VAL A 35 -9.17 3.56 24.13
C VAL A 35 -8.70 2.67 22.99
N VAL A 36 -9.46 1.63 22.68
CA VAL A 36 -9.20 0.81 21.48
C VAL A 36 -9.58 1.62 20.25
N LEU A 37 -8.60 1.97 19.43
CA LEU A 37 -8.81 2.73 18.19
C LEU A 37 -9.20 1.81 17.03
N SER A 38 -8.62 0.61 16.98
CA SER A 38 -8.92 -0.39 15.95
C SER A 38 -8.57 -1.78 16.47
N ALA A 39 -9.47 -2.74 16.28
CA ALA A 39 -9.26 -4.15 16.61
C ALA A 39 -9.68 -5.01 15.42
N ARG A 40 -8.69 -5.43 14.63
CA ARG A 40 -8.86 -6.35 13.50
C ARG A 40 -8.01 -7.60 13.74
N HIS A 41 -8.37 -8.70 13.09
CA HIS A 41 -7.79 -10.04 13.30
C HIS A 41 -6.25 -10.09 13.34
N ASP A 42 -5.55 -9.21 12.60
CA ASP A 42 -4.08 -9.14 12.60
C ASP A 42 -3.49 -7.86 13.24
N ARG A 43 -4.31 -6.88 13.66
CA ARG A 43 -3.83 -5.58 14.17
C ARG A 43 -4.70 -5.05 15.32
N LEU A 44 -4.03 -4.63 16.39
CA LEU A 44 -4.69 -3.92 17.51
C LEU A 44 -3.99 -2.59 17.73
N LEU A 45 -4.78 -1.51 17.72
CA LEU A 45 -4.37 -0.15 18.06
C LEU A 45 -5.06 0.29 19.34
N VAL A 46 -4.27 0.66 20.35
CA VAL A 46 -4.78 1.17 21.64
C VAL A 46 -4.15 2.53 21.90
N ARG A 47 -4.96 3.54 22.18
CA ARG A 47 -4.51 4.84 22.65
C ARG A 47 -4.44 4.84 24.19
N TYR A 48 -3.34 5.35 24.72
CA TYR A 48 -3.19 5.66 26.14
C TYR A 48 -2.56 7.05 26.29
N GLY A 49 -3.34 8.04 26.75
CA GLY A 49 -2.92 9.45 26.78
C GLY A 49 -2.50 9.94 25.39
N ASP A 50 -1.23 10.35 25.28
CA ASP A 50 -0.63 10.91 24.07
C ASP A 50 0.16 9.87 23.25
N ALA A 51 0.04 8.58 23.58
CA ALA A 51 0.66 7.48 22.85
C ALA A 51 -0.39 6.55 22.21
N VAL A 52 -0.10 6.09 20.99
CA VAL A 52 -0.81 5.01 20.30
C VAL A 52 0.08 3.78 20.24
N LEU A 53 -0.40 2.67 20.79
CA LEU A 53 0.27 1.39 20.85
C LEU A 53 -0.25 0.52 19.72
N LYS A 54 0.64 -0.03 18.90
CA LYS A 54 0.31 -0.95 17.81
C LYS A 54 0.85 -2.33 18.14
N ALA A 55 -0.04 -3.32 18.26
CA ALA A 55 0.33 -4.73 18.22
C ALA A 55 0.41 -5.21 16.77
N HIS A 56 1.61 -5.60 16.35
CA HIS A 56 1.91 -6.08 15.00
C HIS A 56 1.42 -7.50 14.78
N ALA A 57 1.16 -7.88 13.53
CA ALA A 57 0.60 -9.19 13.19
C ALA A 57 1.37 -10.36 13.82
N PRO A 58 0.69 -11.46 14.22
CA PRO A 58 1.38 -12.66 14.68
C PRO A 58 2.38 -13.16 13.63
N GLY A 59 3.54 -13.64 14.08
CA GLY A 59 4.60 -14.14 13.19
C GLY A 59 5.44 -13.05 12.49
N THR A 60 5.24 -11.77 12.83
CA THR A 60 6.12 -10.69 12.32
C THR A 60 7.56 -10.92 12.77
N ASP A 61 8.51 -10.86 11.82
CA ASP A 61 9.94 -10.96 12.08
C ASP A 61 10.42 -9.78 12.96
N PRO A 62 10.93 -10.04 14.19
CA PRO A 62 11.36 -8.98 15.09
C PRO A 62 12.55 -8.17 14.56
N ALA A 63 13.50 -8.82 13.88
CA ALA A 63 14.71 -8.18 13.38
C ALA A 63 14.38 -7.25 12.21
N GLN A 64 13.54 -7.69 11.27
CA GLN A 64 13.12 -6.83 10.17
C GLN A 64 12.22 -5.69 10.65
N LEU A 65 11.30 -5.93 11.58
CA LEU A 65 10.46 -4.86 12.14
C LEU A 65 11.31 -3.81 12.87
N ALA A 66 12.30 -4.24 13.65
CA ALA A 66 13.21 -3.32 14.32
C ALA A 66 14.04 -2.46 13.33
N LEU A 67 14.37 -2.99 12.14
CA LEU A 67 15.00 -2.19 11.08
C LEU A 67 14.02 -1.15 10.50
N ARG A 68 12.77 -1.53 10.25
CA ARG A 68 11.74 -0.61 9.74
C ARG A 68 11.42 0.52 10.71
N LEU A 69 11.32 0.21 12.01
CA LEU A 69 11.14 1.22 13.05
C LEU A 69 12.33 2.18 13.15
N ARG A 70 13.57 1.68 12.97
CA ARG A 70 14.77 2.54 12.91
C ARG A 70 14.76 3.45 11.69
N LEU A 71 14.33 2.96 10.52
CA LEU A 71 14.16 3.78 9.33
C LEU A 71 13.11 4.87 9.57
N ALA A 72 11.96 4.52 10.15
CA ALA A 72 10.91 5.47 10.51
C ALA A 72 11.37 6.53 11.54
N ALA A 73 12.32 6.19 12.39
CA ALA A 73 12.91 7.10 13.37
C ALA A 73 14.07 7.96 12.82
N ASP A 74 14.50 7.79 11.56
CA ASP A 74 15.57 8.61 10.98
C ASP A 74 15.11 10.07 10.88
N PRO A 75 15.84 11.04 11.47
CA PRO A 75 15.47 12.45 11.41
C PRO A 75 15.29 13.00 9.99
N ARG A 76 15.99 12.43 8.99
CA ARG A 76 15.83 12.82 7.57
C ARG A 76 14.47 12.46 6.99
N LEU A 77 13.75 11.53 7.63
CA LEU A 77 12.42 11.09 7.24
C LEU A 77 11.31 11.71 8.10
N SER A 78 11.65 12.52 9.10
CA SER A 78 10.70 13.12 10.05
C SER A 78 9.66 14.05 9.43
N ASP A 79 9.87 14.54 8.21
CA ASP A 79 8.91 15.33 7.43
C ASP A 79 8.04 14.49 6.47
N SER A 80 8.26 13.17 6.46
CA SER A 80 7.60 12.22 5.56
C SER A 80 6.90 11.10 6.33
N LEU A 81 7.61 10.43 7.23
CA LEU A 81 7.10 9.36 8.09
C LEU A 81 6.81 9.89 9.50
N LEU A 82 5.80 9.33 10.14
CA LEU A 82 5.63 9.48 11.58
C LEU A 82 6.77 8.73 12.27
N ALA A 83 7.48 9.37 13.19
CA ALA A 83 8.52 8.69 13.98
C ALA A 83 7.90 7.91 15.15
N PRO A 84 8.35 6.68 15.43
CA PRO A 84 7.89 5.92 16.60
C PRO A 84 8.42 6.55 17.90
N LEU A 85 7.67 6.35 18.99
CA LEU A 85 8.08 6.75 20.33
C LEU A 85 9.03 5.71 20.96
N PRO A 86 10.04 6.14 21.74
CA PRO A 86 10.81 5.23 22.57
C PRO A 86 9.94 4.60 23.66
N ILE A 87 10.21 3.33 23.97
CA ILE A 87 9.51 2.54 24.97
C ILE A 87 10.48 2.27 26.13
N PRO A 88 10.26 2.87 27.31
CA PRO A 88 11.11 2.61 28.47
C PRO A 88 11.12 1.13 28.88
N GLY A 89 12.34 0.61 29.10
CA GLY A 89 12.59 -0.80 29.45
C GLY A 89 12.49 -1.78 28.28
N ALA A 90 12.48 -1.30 27.04
CA ALA A 90 12.65 -2.15 25.85
C ALA A 90 14.14 -2.29 25.47
N ASP A 91 14.51 -3.41 24.87
CA ASP A 91 15.87 -3.65 24.37
C ASP A 91 16.25 -2.63 23.29
N ALA A 92 17.53 -2.28 23.20
CA ALA A 92 18.05 -1.32 22.22
C ALA A 92 17.61 -1.70 20.78
N PRO A 93 17.05 -0.77 19.98
CA PRO A 93 17.04 0.69 20.14
C PRO A 93 15.87 1.27 20.97
N GLY A 94 15.13 0.43 21.70
CA GLY A 94 14.05 0.87 22.58
C GLY A 94 12.73 1.19 21.86
N LEU A 95 12.61 0.85 20.57
CA LEU A 95 11.41 1.17 19.76
C LEU A 95 10.39 0.02 19.68
N LEU A 96 10.76 -1.16 20.17
CA LEU A 96 10.02 -2.41 20.00
C LEU A 96 10.05 -3.21 21.30
N THR A 97 8.90 -3.66 21.76
CA THR A 97 8.77 -4.56 22.92
C THR A 97 7.85 -5.72 22.59
N GLN A 98 7.75 -6.71 23.47
CA GLN A 98 6.82 -7.82 23.33
C GLN A 98 5.79 -7.79 24.46
N ALA A 99 4.52 -8.02 24.10
CA ALA A 99 3.42 -8.13 25.04
C ALA A 99 2.53 -9.29 24.61
N ARG A 100 2.32 -10.28 25.51
CA ARG A 100 1.45 -11.45 25.25
C ARG A 100 1.77 -12.15 23.92
N GLY A 101 3.07 -12.32 23.63
CA GLY A 101 3.54 -12.97 22.39
C GLY A 101 3.51 -12.09 21.13
N ARG A 102 2.91 -10.88 21.19
CA ARG A 102 2.84 -9.93 20.07
C ARG A 102 3.94 -8.89 20.17
N LEU A 103 4.52 -8.52 19.03
CA LEU A 103 5.42 -7.37 18.93
C LEU A 103 4.63 -6.07 19.02
N VAL A 104 5.14 -5.10 19.78
CA VAL A 104 4.47 -3.82 20.08
C VAL A 104 5.42 -2.64 19.84
N SER A 105 4.94 -1.67 19.08
CA SER A 105 5.57 -0.35 18.88
C SER A 105 4.65 0.76 19.38
N ALA A 106 5.21 1.93 19.72
CA ALA A 106 4.45 3.09 20.15
C ALA A 106 4.63 4.27 19.19
N TRP A 107 3.61 5.12 19.08
CA TRP A 107 3.54 6.22 18.10
C TRP A 107 2.87 7.45 18.73
N PRO A 108 3.21 8.68 18.28
CA PRO A 108 2.47 9.87 18.65
C PRO A 108 1.01 9.80 18.21
N VAL A 109 0.12 10.45 18.98
CA VAL A 109 -1.28 10.64 18.57
C VAL A 109 -1.35 11.70 17.46
N GLY A 110 -2.22 11.47 16.47
CA GLY A 110 -2.63 12.48 15.51
C GLY A 110 -3.99 12.14 14.90
N ILE A 111 -4.40 12.94 13.92
CA ILE A 111 -5.74 12.86 13.31
C ILE A 111 -5.61 12.13 11.96
N PRO A 112 -6.17 10.93 11.80
CA PRO A 112 -6.19 10.25 10.51
C PRO A 112 -6.90 11.10 9.45
N LEU A 113 -6.33 11.17 8.25
CA LEU A 113 -6.94 11.90 7.14
C LEU A 113 -8.21 11.20 6.64
N TYR A 114 -8.21 9.87 6.67
CA TYR A 114 -9.37 9.05 6.34
C TYR A 114 -9.71 8.19 7.57
N PRO A 115 -10.90 8.33 8.17
CA PRO A 115 -11.33 7.43 9.24
C PRO A 115 -11.46 6.01 8.70
N GLU A 116 -11.09 5.01 9.51
CA GLU A 116 -11.22 3.59 9.12
C GLU A 116 -12.69 3.15 8.92
N ASP A 117 -13.66 3.95 9.38
CA ASP A 117 -15.10 3.76 9.18
C ASP A 117 -15.57 4.37 7.84
N PRO A 118 -15.92 3.55 6.83
CA PRO A 118 -16.38 4.02 5.53
C PRO A 118 -17.70 4.80 5.58
N THR A 119 -18.49 4.66 6.65
CA THR A 119 -19.76 5.38 6.82
C THR A 119 -19.56 6.84 7.25
N ALA A 120 -18.35 7.19 7.70
CA ALA A 120 -18.00 8.54 8.16
C ALA A 120 -17.48 9.46 7.03
N VAL A 121 -17.19 8.92 5.85
CA VAL A 121 -16.74 9.71 4.69
C VAL A 121 -17.75 9.59 3.56
N PRO A 122 -18.31 10.70 3.06
CA PRO A 122 -19.12 10.67 1.85
C PRO A 122 -18.32 10.01 0.71
N GLU A 123 -18.94 9.04 0.04
CA GLU A 123 -18.43 8.34 -1.16
C GLU A 123 -18.00 9.33 -2.27
N THR A 124 -18.40 10.60 -2.15
CA THR A 124 -18.21 11.71 -3.08
C THR A 124 -16.93 12.55 -2.89
N ALA A 125 -16.00 12.19 -1.98
CA ALA A 125 -14.84 13.05 -1.67
C ALA A 125 -13.47 12.49 -2.10
N VAL A 126 -13.39 11.34 -2.79
CA VAL A 126 -12.10 10.72 -3.17
C VAL A 126 -11.24 11.62 -4.06
N ASP A 127 -11.88 12.36 -4.95
CA ASP A 127 -11.18 13.29 -5.83
C ASP A 127 -10.67 14.51 -5.04
N ASP A 128 -11.36 14.94 -4.00
CA ASP A 128 -11.00 16.14 -3.22
C ASP A 128 -9.98 15.86 -2.11
N LEU A 129 -9.50 14.62 -1.98
CA LEU A 129 -8.42 14.28 -1.07
C LEU A 129 -7.14 15.05 -1.44
N PRO A 130 -6.25 15.31 -0.45
CA PRO A 130 -5.02 16.11 -0.61
C PRO A 130 -3.93 15.35 -1.39
N TRP A 131 -4.22 15.02 -2.64
CA TRP A 131 -3.39 14.21 -3.52
C TRP A 131 -2.00 14.81 -3.75
N GLU A 132 -1.90 16.13 -3.88
CA GLU A 132 -0.61 16.81 -4.05
C GLU A 132 0.28 16.71 -2.80
N GLN A 133 -0.30 16.92 -1.61
CA GLN A 133 0.46 16.82 -0.35
C GLN A 133 0.88 15.37 -0.09
N ALA A 134 -0.02 14.43 -0.38
CA ALA A 134 0.21 12.99 -0.32
C ALA A 134 1.35 12.56 -1.25
N ALA A 135 1.33 13.05 -2.50
CA ALA A 135 2.37 12.80 -3.50
C ALA A 135 3.73 13.39 -3.09
N ALA A 136 3.73 14.61 -2.56
CA ALA A 136 4.95 15.26 -2.10
C ALA A 136 5.61 14.52 -0.92
N LEU A 137 4.83 13.91 -0.02
CA LEU A 137 5.35 13.07 1.06
C LEU A 137 6.06 11.82 0.50
N LEU A 138 5.45 11.15 -0.47
CA LEU A 138 6.08 9.99 -1.14
C LEU A 138 7.37 10.39 -1.87
N ALA A 139 7.37 11.51 -2.59
CA ALA A 139 8.57 11.99 -3.28
C ALA A 139 9.71 12.25 -2.29
N ARG A 140 9.43 12.86 -1.14
CA ARG A 140 10.43 13.09 -0.07
C ARG A 140 10.93 11.77 0.53
N LEU A 141 10.05 10.81 0.78
CA LEU A 141 10.44 9.46 1.22
C LEU A 141 11.43 8.83 0.24
N HIS A 142 11.09 8.81 -1.05
CA HIS A 142 11.93 8.22 -2.10
C HIS A 142 13.27 8.96 -2.31
N ALA A 143 13.35 10.23 -1.93
CA ALA A 143 14.56 11.04 -2.10
C ALA A 143 15.62 10.75 -1.02
N VAL A 144 15.25 10.15 0.12
CA VAL A 144 16.19 9.88 1.21
C VAL A 144 16.94 8.58 0.94
N PRO A 145 18.28 8.62 0.71
CA PRO A 145 19.05 7.40 0.56
C PRO A 145 19.12 6.66 1.91
N PRO A 146 18.86 5.35 1.92
CA PRO A 146 18.95 4.58 3.15
C PRO A 146 20.40 4.53 3.68
N ARG A 147 20.53 4.43 5.00
CA ARG A 147 21.83 4.23 5.68
C ARG A 147 21.80 2.91 6.44
N GLY A 148 22.84 2.10 6.26
CA GLY A 148 22.96 0.80 6.93
C GLY A 148 22.01 -0.26 6.35
N PRO A 149 21.74 -1.34 7.11
CA PRO A 149 20.89 -2.43 6.64
C PRO A 149 19.44 -1.99 6.43
N VAL A 150 18.88 -2.33 5.26
CA VAL A 150 17.49 -2.05 4.89
C VAL A 150 16.82 -3.38 4.56
N PRO A 151 15.67 -3.71 5.18
CA PRO A 151 14.92 -4.89 4.79
C PRO A 151 14.28 -4.65 3.41
N PRO A 152 14.00 -5.71 2.62
CA PRO A 152 13.22 -5.54 1.40
C PRO A 152 11.82 -5.00 1.74
N ALA A 153 11.34 -4.08 0.90
CA ALA A 153 9.94 -3.66 0.96
C ALA A 153 9.02 -4.82 0.55
N ARG A 154 7.80 -4.84 1.08
CA ARG A 154 6.84 -5.91 0.79
C ARG A 154 5.73 -5.47 -0.17
N VAL A 155 6.15 -4.88 -1.29
CA VAL A 155 5.29 -4.25 -2.33
C VAL A 155 4.22 -5.15 -2.93
N ARG A 156 4.41 -6.48 -2.90
CA ARG A 156 3.46 -7.47 -3.43
C ARG A 156 2.64 -8.20 -2.37
N ARG A 157 2.91 -7.98 -1.08
CA ARG A 157 2.25 -8.70 0.02
C ARG A 157 0.73 -8.54 0.00
N GLY A 158 0.22 -7.36 -0.35
CA GLY A 158 -1.21 -7.13 -0.52
C GLY A 158 -1.83 -8.00 -1.62
N VAL A 159 -1.14 -8.11 -2.76
CA VAL A 159 -1.55 -8.95 -3.90
C VAL A 159 -1.52 -10.43 -3.51
N GLU A 160 -0.42 -10.90 -2.91
CA GLU A 160 -0.24 -12.28 -2.46
C GLU A 160 -1.32 -12.69 -1.47
N ARG A 161 -1.61 -11.84 -0.48
CA ARG A 161 -2.68 -12.08 0.51
C ARG A 161 -4.06 -12.13 -0.14
N ALA A 162 -4.35 -11.20 -1.05
CA ALA A 162 -5.64 -11.15 -1.74
C ALA A 162 -5.87 -12.41 -2.59
N MET A 163 -4.84 -12.84 -3.32
CA MET A 163 -4.93 -14.06 -4.14
C MET A 163 -5.00 -15.31 -3.28
N ALA A 164 -4.24 -15.40 -2.18
CA ALA A 164 -4.35 -16.52 -1.24
C ALA A 164 -5.75 -16.62 -0.64
N LYS A 165 -6.36 -15.48 -0.29
CA LYS A 165 -7.75 -15.41 0.19
C LYS A 165 -8.74 -15.90 -0.86
N LEU A 166 -8.61 -15.44 -2.10
CA LEU A 166 -9.47 -15.84 -3.22
C LEU A 166 -9.32 -17.34 -3.55
N SER A 167 -8.09 -17.85 -3.60
CA SER A 167 -7.79 -19.27 -3.85
C SER A 167 -8.19 -20.19 -2.71
N GLY A 168 -8.31 -19.66 -1.48
CA GLY A 168 -8.76 -20.39 -0.30
C GLY A 168 -10.29 -20.50 -0.16
N LEU A 169 -11.06 -19.94 -1.10
CA LEU A 169 -12.52 -20.06 -1.09
C LEU A 169 -12.98 -21.52 -1.27
N PRO A 170 -14.15 -21.90 -0.73
CA PRO A 170 -14.71 -23.23 -0.93
C PRO A 170 -14.89 -23.56 -2.42
N ALA A 171 -14.76 -24.84 -2.80
CA ALA A 171 -14.89 -25.26 -4.19
C ALA A 171 -16.24 -24.88 -4.85
N SER A 172 -17.31 -24.78 -4.05
CA SER A 172 -18.62 -24.28 -4.51
C SER A 172 -18.60 -22.83 -5.00
N ALA A 173 -17.66 -22.01 -4.51
CA ALA A 173 -17.44 -20.65 -4.99
C ALA A 173 -16.70 -20.59 -6.34
N GLY A 174 -16.10 -21.70 -6.79
CA GLY A 174 -15.41 -21.77 -8.09
C GLY A 174 -16.31 -21.54 -9.31
N ASN A 175 -17.63 -21.59 -9.11
CA ASN A 175 -18.63 -21.27 -10.15
C ASN A 175 -18.95 -19.78 -10.24
N ASP A 176 -18.44 -18.93 -9.33
CA ASP A 176 -18.67 -17.49 -9.40
C ASP A 176 -17.86 -16.90 -10.59
N PRO A 177 -18.52 -16.30 -11.59
CA PRO A 177 -17.83 -15.75 -12.76
C PRO A 177 -16.78 -14.70 -12.38
N ALA A 178 -17.00 -13.91 -11.32
CA ALA A 178 -16.06 -12.87 -10.89
C ALA A 178 -14.75 -13.48 -10.36
N VAL A 179 -14.80 -14.64 -9.70
CA VAL A 179 -13.59 -15.38 -9.29
C VAL A 179 -12.77 -15.76 -10.52
N GLY A 180 -13.42 -16.31 -11.56
CA GLY A 180 -12.77 -16.67 -12.81
C GLY A 180 -12.13 -15.48 -13.53
N GLU A 181 -12.81 -14.33 -13.55
CA GLU A 181 -12.28 -13.09 -14.15
C GLU A 181 -11.01 -12.60 -13.45
N VAL A 182 -11.00 -12.63 -12.12
CA VAL A 182 -9.84 -12.19 -11.32
C VAL A 182 -8.66 -13.13 -11.50
N LEU A 183 -8.89 -14.45 -11.44
CA LEU A 183 -7.83 -15.44 -11.65
C LEU A 183 -7.22 -15.35 -13.04
N ALA A 184 -8.05 -15.18 -14.08
CA ALA A 184 -7.57 -15.03 -15.44
C ALA A 184 -6.79 -13.72 -15.63
N ALA A 185 -7.23 -12.60 -15.03
CA ALA A 185 -6.46 -11.36 -15.05
C ALA A 185 -5.12 -11.50 -14.32
N TYR A 186 -5.10 -12.16 -13.16
CA TYR A 186 -3.87 -12.43 -12.40
C TYR A 186 -2.84 -13.21 -13.24
N ALA A 187 -3.29 -14.20 -14.01
CA ALA A 187 -2.42 -15.01 -14.87
C ALA A 187 -1.75 -14.21 -16.02
N THR A 188 -2.27 -13.02 -16.37
CA THR A 188 -1.67 -12.13 -17.38
C THR A 188 -0.63 -11.16 -16.83
N LEU A 189 -0.40 -11.16 -15.50
CA LEU A 189 0.61 -10.31 -14.89
C LEU A 189 2.01 -10.88 -15.12
N PRO A 190 3.04 -10.03 -15.30
CA PRO A 190 4.40 -10.50 -15.40
C PRO A 190 4.80 -11.21 -14.09
N PRO A 191 5.55 -12.33 -14.17
CA PRO A 191 6.06 -13.00 -12.99
C PRO A 191 6.86 -12.00 -12.14
N GLY A 192 6.65 -12.02 -10.83
CA GLY A 192 7.40 -11.14 -9.92
C GLY A 192 8.88 -11.48 -9.95
N GLU A 193 9.75 -10.47 -9.92
CA GLU A 193 11.16 -10.69 -9.62
C GLU A 193 11.25 -11.32 -8.23
N THR A 194 11.67 -12.59 -8.18
CA THR A 194 12.07 -13.22 -6.92
C THR A 194 13.42 -12.66 -6.54
N ALA A 195 13.56 -12.21 -5.29
CA ALA A 195 14.81 -11.72 -4.76
C ALA A 195 15.92 -12.78 -4.94
N GLY A 196 16.89 -12.50 -5.80
CA GLY A 196 18.23 -13.09 -5.83
C GLY A 196 18.34 -14.58 -6.17
N THR A 197 18.57 -14.89 -7.44
CA THR A 197 19.54 -15.93 -7.80
C THR A 197 20.51 -15.40 -8.85
N HIS A 198 21.69 -14.99 -8.40
CA HIS A 198 22.84 -14.81 -9.28
C HIS A 198 23.17 -16.16 -9.93
N ARG A 199 22.93 -16.29 -11.24
CA ARG A 199 23.70 -17.21 -12.08
C ARG A 199 24.45 -16.39 -13.12
N GLY A 200 25.75 -16.65 -13.16
CA GLY A 200 26.78 -15.87 -13.85
C GLY A 200 26.55 -15.71 -15.35
N ALA A 201 27.16 -14.65 -15.85
CA ALA A 201 27.25 -14.28 -17.25
C ALA A 201 27.77 -15.43 -18.13
N GLY A 202 27.04 -15.69 -19.22
CA GLY A 202 27.49 -16.47 -20.37
C GLY A 202 27.21 -15.66 -21.64
N THR A 203 28.24 -15.55 -22.47
CA THR A 203 28.43 -14.64 -23.62
C THR A 203 27.76 -15.09 -24.93
N GLY A 204 26.91 -14.22 -25.54
CA GLY A 204 26.58 -13.98 -26.99
C GLY A 204 26.23 -15.15 -27.96
N PRO A 205 25.96 -14.91 -29.27
CA PRO A 205 25.59 -13.66 -29.99
C PRO A 205 24.46 -13.82 -31.09
N GLY A 206 24.02 -12.71 -31.71
CA GLY A 206 23.48 -12.70 -33.12
C GLY A 206 22.16 -11.92 -33.41
N PRO A 207 22.13 -10.95 -34.36
CA PRO A 207 20.92 -10.19 -34.73
C PRO A 207 20.27 -10.67 -36.05
N GLY A 208 18.95 -10.47 -36.19
CA GLY A 208 18.19 -10.67 -37.44
C GLY A 208 17.10 -9.60 -37.62
N PRO A 209 16.73 -9.21 -38.86
CA PRO A 209 16.14 -7.91 -39.15
C PRO A 209 14.64 -7.94 -39.51
N GLY A 210 13.97 -6.79 -39.33
CA GLY A 210 12.91 -6.35 -40.24
C GLY A 210 11.52 -6.15 -39.64
N ALA A 211 11.11 -4.89 -39.45
CA ALA A 211 9.75 -4.44 -39.75
C ALA A 211 9.74 -2.90 -39.90
N ARG A 212 9.35 -2.44 -41.10
CA ARG A 212 9.14 -1.03 -41.46
C ARG A 212 7.75 -0.56 -40.98
N PRO A 213 7.56 0.75 -40.70
CA PRO A 213 6.27 1.31 -40.32
C PRO A 213 5.47 1.78 -41.55
N CYS A 214 4.14 1.68 -41.48
CA CYS A 214 3.23 2.41 -42.37
C CYS A 214 2.51 3.50 -41.58
N SER A 215 2.73 4.74 -42.00
CA SER A 215 2.04 5.95 -41.56
C SER A 215 0.93 6.29 -42.56
N SER A 216 -0.22 6.79 -42.09
CA SER A 216 -0.89 7.97 -42.68
C SER A 216 -2.15 8.39 -41.91
N HIS A 217 -2.03 9.57 -41.31
CA HIS A 217 -2.97 10.62 -40.92
C HIS A 217 -4.40 10.60 -41.50
N THR A 218 -5.39 11.02 -40.70
CA THR A 218 -5.97 12.38 -40.79
C THR A 218 -6.88 12.70 -39.61
N HIS A 219 -6.88 13.98 -39.26
CA HIS A 219 -7.48 14.60 -38.10
C HIS A 219 -8.85 15.17 -38.48
N THR A 220 -9.92 14.82 -37.76
CA THR A 220 -11.08 15.70 -37.63
C THR A 220 -11.69 15.56 -36.24
N ALA A 221 -11.81 16.70 -35.57
CA ALA A 221 -12.16 16.85 -34.18
C ALA A 221 -13.61 16.47 -33.88
N ARG A 222 -13.81 15.44 -33.04
CA ARG A 222 -14.79 15.35 -31.94
C ARG A 222 -14.66 13.96 -31.32
N THR A 223 -14.02 13.78 -30.16
CA THR A 223 -14.02 12.44 -29.54
C THR A 223 -13.80 12.47 -28.03
N THR A 224 -14.75 11.84 -27.34
CA THR A 224 -14.66 11.26 -26.00
C THR A 224 -13.28 10.63 -25.76
N HIS A 225 -12.65 11.00 -24.65
CA HIS A 225 -11.35 10.47 -24.24
C HIS A 225 -11.51 9.03 -23.71
N THR A 226 -11.67 8.06 -24.62
CA THR A 226 -11.40 6.66 -24.32
C THR A 226 -9.91 6.47 -24.57
N THR A 227 -9.10 6.62 -23.52
CA THR A 227 -7.66 6.30 -23.55
C THR A 227 -7.51 4.84 -23.95
N ARG A 228 -7.13 4.62 -25.21
CA ARG A 228 -6.82 3.31 -25.77
C ARG A 228 -5.45 2.92 -25.21
N MET A 229 -5.43 2.11 -24.14
CA MET A 229 -4.21 1.45 -23.64
C MET A 229 -3.56 0.73 -24.82
N THR A 230 -2.47 1.31 -25.32
CA THR A 230 -1.66 0.72 -26.38
C THR A 230 -0.60 -0.10 -25.68
N HIS A 231 -0.51 -1.39 -26.01
CA HIS A 231 0.45 -2.29 -25.40
C HIS A 231 1.87 -1.83 -25.68
N TYR A 232 2.58 -1.40 -24.63
CA TYR A 232 4.02 -1.28 -24.68
C TYR A 232 4.62 -2.66 -24.45
N SER A 233 5.14 -3.27 -25.51
CA SER A 233 6.04 -4.42 -25.39
C SER A 233 7.34 -3.93 -24.75
N THR A 234 7.51 -4.17 -23.45
CA THR A 234 8.70 -3.75 -22.70
C THR A 234 9.75 -4.85 -22.70
N ARG A 235 10.85 -4.67 -23.45
CA ARG A 235 12.14 -5.19 -23.00
C ARG A 235 12.55 -4.35 -21.79
N VAL A 236 12.54 -4.98 -20.62
CA VAL A 236 12.93 -4.40 -19.34
C VAL A 236 14.44 -4.11 -19.35
N PRO A 237 14.90 -2.87 -19.07
CA PRO A 237 16.31 -2.61 -18.80
C PRO A 237 16.71 -3.26 -17.46
N PRO A 238 17.96 -3.75 -17.31
CA PRO A 238 18.36 -4.55 -16.16
C PRO A 238 18.23 -3.80 -14.83
N THR A 239 17.87 -4.57 -13.80
CA THR A 239 17.62 -4.25 -12.39
C THR A 239 18.66 -3.30 -11.77
N PRO A 240 18.25 -2.32 -10.93
CA PRO A 240 19.21 -1.53 -10.15
C PRO A 240 19.94 -2.39 -9.12
N THR A 241 21.26 -2.30 -9.13
CA THR A 241 22.22 -2.89 -8.19
C THR A 241 21.99 -2.45 -6.74
N ALA A 242 22.45 -3.28 -5.79
CA ALA A 242 22.54 -3.05 -4.35
C ALA A 242 22.60 -1.56 -3.93
N GLY A 243 21.48 -1.05 -3.40
CA GLY A 243 21.29 0.36 -3.02
C GLY A 243 19.88 0.88 -3.35
N GLY A 244 18.84 0.07 -3.14
CA GLY A 244 17.47 0.39 -3.54
C GLY A 244 16.91 1.66 -2.90
N VAL A 245 15.95 2.29 -3.58
CA VAL A 245 15.18 3.42 -3.06
C VAL A 245 14.35 2.94 -1.87
N LEU A 246 14.24 3.76 -0.83
CA LEU A 246 13.35 3.49 0.29
C LEU A 246 11.91 3.73 -0.14
N VAL A 247 11.07 2.70 -0.11
CA VAL A 247 9.65 2.73 -0.48
C VAL A 247 8.78 2.29 0.68
N HIS A 248 7.57 2.84 0.77
CA HIS A 248 6.60 2.54 1.81
C HIS A 248 6.11 1.09 1.75
N GLY A 249 5.87 0.56 0.55
CA GLY A 249 5.57 -0.85 0.32
C GLY A 249 4.09 -1.23 0.35
N ASP A 250 3.23 -0.43 1.00
CA ASP A 250 1.77 -0.60 0.92
C ASP A 250 1.04 0.74 1.01
N TRP A 251 1.53 1.77 0.33
CA TRP A 251 1.02 3.13 0.50
C TRP A 251 -0.44 3.31 0.05
N HIS A 252 -1.25 3.96 0.90
CA HIS A 252 -2.58 4.47 0.57
C HIS A 252 -2.97 5.69 1.41
N LEU A 253 -3.99 6.45 0.99
CA LEU A 253 -4.41 7.69 1.68
C LEU A 253 -4.89 7.49 3.13
N GLY A 254 -5.39 6.29 3.46
CA GLY A 254 -5.72 5.90 4.83
C GLY A 254 -4.51 5.79 5.76
N GLN A 255 -3.29 5.83 5.23
CA GLN A 255 -2.04 5.88 5.98
C GLN A 255 -1.47 7.31 6.07
N LEU A 256 -2.32 8.32 5.91
CA LEU A 256 -1.96 9.70 6.19
C LEU A 256 -2.57 10.15 7.51
N LEU A 257 -1.71 10.77 8.32
CA LEU A 257 -2.06 11.29 9.64
C LEU A 257 -1.61 12.74 9.73
N ARG A 258 -2.49 13.61 10.20
CA ARG A 258 -2.19 15.01 10.48
C ARG A 258 -1.69 15.13 11.92
N LEU A 259 -0.54 15.77 12.07
CA LEU A 259 0.00 16.23 13.34
C LEU A 259 -0.29 17.73 13.48
N ASP A 260 -0.77 18.13 14.65
CA ASP A 260 -1.11 19.52 14.93
C ASP A 260 0.12 20.44 14.75
N GLY A 261 -0.04 21.47 13.92
CA GLY A 261 1.03 22.42 13.60
C GLY A 261 2.19 21.87 12.76
N GLN A 262 2.23 20.57 12.43
CA GLN A 262 3.36 19.92 11.74
C GLN A 262 2.99 19.32 10.38
N GLY A 263 1.70 19.30 10.02
CA GLY A 263 1.21 18.85 8.72
C GLY A 263 1.01 17.34 8.65
N LEU A 264 1.01 16.80 7.42
CA LEU A 264 0.76 15.38 7.18
C LEU A 264 2.02 14.53 7.36
N ARG A 265 1.84 13.30 7.81
CA ARG A 265 2.84 12.23 7.91
C ARG A 265 2.26 10.92 7.38
N ILE A 266 3.12 10.09 6.81
CA ILE A 266 2.82 8.71 6.45
C ILE A 266 2.98 7.83 7.70
N ILE A 267 2.03 6.94 7.94
CA ILE A 267 2.06 5.94 9.01
C ILE A 267 2.13 4.53 8.42
N ASP A 268 2.22 3.53 9.28
CA ASP A 268 2.13 2.11 8.90
C ASP A 268 3.34 1.53 8.14
N VAL A 269 4.51 1.69 8.75
CA VAL A 269 5.82 1.31 8.19
C VAL A 269 6.10 -0.20 8.14
N ASP A 270 5.09 -1.05 8.28
CA ASP A 270 5.30 -2.51 8.38
C ASP A 270 5.95 -3.06 7.12
N ASP A 271 5.59 -2.52 5.96
CA ASP A 271 6.05 -2.97 4.64
C ASP A 271 7.18 -2.08 4.06
N LEU A 272 7.65 -1.08 4.83
CA LEU A 272 8.72 -0.14 4.49
C LEU A 272 10.03 -0.88 4.19
N GLY A 273 10.75 -0.47 3.15
CA GLY A 273 12.05 -1.06 2.86
C GLY A 273 12.63 -0.66 1.50
N ALA A 274 13.67 -1.36 1.07
CA ALA A 274 14.25 -1.17 -0.25
C ALA A 274 13.33 -1.77 -1.31
N GLY A 275 13.00 -1.00 -2.35
CA GLY A 275 12.17 -1.45 -3.46
C GLY A 275 12.14 -0.48 -4.62
N ASP A 276 11.34 -0.80 -5.64
CA ASP A 276 11.06 0.09 -6.75
C ASP A 276 9.94 1.07 -6.38
N PRO A 277 10.17 2.40 -6.40
CA PRO A 277 9.20 3.40 -5.98
C PRO A 277 7.94 3.46 -6.85
N VAL A 278 7.91 2.82 -8.03
CA VAL A 278 6.67 2.74 -8.83
C VAL A 278 5.54 2.02 -8.08
N TRP A 279 5.88 1.11 -7.15
CA TRP A 279 4.88 0.37 -6.38
C TRP A 279 4.10 1.25 -5.40
N ASP A 280 4.69 2.31 -4.88
CA ASP A 280 3.97 3.27 -4.02
C ASP A 280 2.99 4.14 -4.84
N LEU A 281 3.18 4.24 -6.16
CA LEU A 281 2.27 4.91 -7.09
C LEU A 281 1.23 3.96 -7.69
N ALA A 282 1.38 2.64 -7.49
CA ALA A 282 0.56 1.63 -8.14
C ALA A 282 -0.92 1.71 -7.74
N ARG A 283 -1.20 2.05 -6.47
CA ARG A 283 -2.57 2.13 -5.95
C ARG A 283 -3.38 3.27 -6.59
N PRO A 284 -2.94 4.54 -6.57
CA PRO A 284 -3.67 5.60 -7.29
C PRO A 284 -3.72 5.36 -8.79
N ALA A 285 -2.68 4.76 -9.38
CA ALA A 285 -2.70 4.37 -10.80
C ALA A 285 -3.78 3.30 -11.09
N ALA A 286 -3.93 2.30 -10.21
CA ALA A 286 -4.96 1.28 -10.31
C ALA A 286 -6.37 1.87 -10.20
N TRP A 287 -6.56 2.84 -9.30
CA TRP A 287 -7.84 3.53 -9.13
C TRP A 287 -8.21 4.34 -10.37
N TYR A 288 -7.24 5.06 -10.94
CA TYR A 288 -7.44 5.76 -12.20
C TYR A 288 -7.76 4.79 -13.34
N ALA A 289 -7.00 3.70 -13.49
CA ALA A 289 -7.22 2.69 -14.54
C ALA A 289 -8.58 1.96 -14.40
N ALA A 290 -9.07 1.81 -13.17
CA ALA A 290 -10.39 1.25 -12.89
C ALA A 290 -11.54 2.25 -13.12
N GLY A 291 -11.25 3.56 -13.22
CA GLY A 291 -12.26 4.62 -13.32
C GLY A 291 -12.82 5.08 -11.96
N VAL A 292 -12.15 4.73 -10.87
CA VAL A 292 -12.50 5.12 -9.48
C VAL A 292 -11.95 6.51 -9.14
N LEU A 293 -10.79 6.88 -9.69
CA LEU A 293 -10.15 8.18 -9.48
C LEU A 293 -10.30 9.05 -10.74
N ALA A 294 -10.81 10.27 -10.60
CA ALA A 294 -10.97 11.16 -11.73
C ALA A 294 -9.62 11.56 -12.36
N PRO A 295 -9.57 11.82 -13.68
CA PRO A 295 -8.35 12.25 -14.36
C PRO A 295 -7.70 13.50 -13.76
N ALA A 296 -8.52 14.44 -13.25
CA ALA A 296 -8.01 15.65 -12.61
C ALA A 296 -7.28 15.35 -11.29
N ALA A 297 -7.81 14.43 -10.47
CA ALA A 297 -7.18 14.00 -9.22
C ALA A 297 -5.89 13.20 -9.48
N TRP A 298 -5.93 12.28 -10.43
CA TRP A 298 -4.72 11.57 -10.90
C TRP A 298 -3.64 12.53 -11.40
N GLY A 299 -4.01 13.51 -12.23
CA GLY A 299 -3.08 14.52 -12.74
C GLY A 299 -2.49 15.40 -11.63
N ARG A 300 -3.28 15.77 -10.62
CA ARG A 300 -2.79 16.49 -9.43
C ARG A 300 -1.77 15.67 -8.66
N PHE A 301 -2.05 14.40 -8.39
CA PHE A 301 -1.12 13.49 -7.73
C PHE A 301 0.23 13.40 -8.47
N LEU A 302 0.21 13.12 -9.79
CA LEU A 302 1.44 13.01 -10.59
C LEU A 302 2.25 14.31 -10.62
N ARG A 303 1.57 15.47 -10.79
CA ARG A 303 2.24 16.77 -10.75
C ARG A 303 2.83 17.06 -9.38
N GLY A 304 2.11 16.76 -8.30
CA GLY A 304 2.62 16.92 -6.93
C GLY A 304 3.85 16.05 -6.66
N TYR A 305 3.85 14.81 -7.15
CA TYR A 305 4.96 13.87 -7.00
C TYR A 305 6.21 14.36 -7.74
N THR A 306 6.07 14.71 -9.00
CA THR A 306 7.16 15.15 -9.88
C THR A 306 7.71 16.52 -9.47
N ALA A 307 6.84 17.48 -9.13
CA ALA A 307 7.25 18.80 -8.63
C ALA A 307 8.02 18.72 -7.29
N ALA A 308 7.76 17.70 -6.47
CA ALA A 308 8.50 17.42 -5.25
C ALA A 308 9.80 16.62 -5.49
N GLY A 309 10.20 16.40 -6.75
CA GLY A 309 11.43 15.70 -7.13
C GLY A 309 11.33 14.18 -7.15
N GLY A 310 10.12 13.62 -7.16
CA GLY A 310 9.86 12.19 -7.25
C GLY A 310 10.41 11.57 -8.54
N ARG A 311 10.95 10.35 -8.44
CA ARG A 311 11.73 9.70 -9.51
C ARG A 311 11.16 8.39 -10.02
N ALA A 312 10.03 7.92 -9.46
CA ALA A 312 9.37 6.69 -9.91
C ALA A 312 8.87 6.75 -11.36
N VAL A 313 8.48 7.94 -11.81
CA VAL A 313 7.93 8.17 -13.14
C VAL A 313 8.67 9.32 -13.82
N PRO A 314 8.78 9.32 -15.16
CA PRO A 314 9.34 10.45 -15.88
C PRO A 314 8.46 11.70 -15.70
N PRO A 315 9.05 12.89 -15.46
CA PRO A 315 8.27 14.10 -15.17
C PRO A 315 7.42 14.60 -16.35
N ASP A 316 7.90 14.40 -17.59
CA ASP A 316 7.30 14.94 -18.81
C ASP A 316 7.03 13.87 -19.88
N ALA A 317 6.90 12.61 -19.47
CA ALA A 317 6.60 11.51 -20.38
C ALA A 317 5.46 10.64 -19.86
N ASP A 318 4.97 9.75 -20.72
CA ASP A 318 3.94 8.77 -20.37
C ASP A 318 4.43 7.92 -19.18
N PRO A 319 3.70 7.90 -18.03
CA PRO A 319 4.09 7.11 -16.87
C PRO A 319 3.66 5.64 -16.99
N TRP A 320 2.78 5.29 -17.94
CA TRP A 320 2.23 3.94 -18.08
C TRP A 320 3.24 2.83 -18.42
N PRO A 321 4.31 3.05 -19.19
CA PRO A 321 5.32 2.02 -19.45
C PRO A 321 5.92 1.41 -18.18
N VAL A 322 5.98 2.16 -17.07
CA VAL A 322 6.46 1.66 -15.76
C VAL A 322 5.33 1.37 -14.77
N LEU A 323 4.17 2.04 -14.90
CA LEU A 323 3.04 1.86 -13.98
C LEU A 323 2.06 0.74 -14.35
N ASP A 324 2.00 0.30 -15.61
CA ASP A 324 0.97 -0.66 -16.07
C ASP A 324 0.98 -1.95 -15.22
N ALA A 325 2.13 -2.61 -15.12
CA ALA A 325 2.22 -3.87 -14.39
C ALA A 325 1.90 -3.75 -12.89
N PRO A 326 2.45 -2.78 -12.13
CA PRO A 326 2.06 -2.53 -10.75
C PRO A 326 0.57 -2.17 -10.59
N ALA A 327 0.03 -1.28 -11.44
CA ALA A 327 -1.37 -0.86 -11.37
C ALA A 327 -2.33 -2.04 -11.61
N ARG A 328 -2.03 -2.90 -12.60
CA ARG A 328 -2.82 -4.11 -12.86
C ARG A 328 -2.75 -5.09 -11.70
N ALA A 329 -1.59 -5.27 -11.08
CA ALA A 329 -1.44 -6.13 -9.91
C ALA A 329 -2.30 -5.66 -8.72
N LEU A 330 -2.33 -4.35 -8.46
CA LEU A 330 -3.15 -3.77 -7.39
C LEU A 330 -4.65 -3.84 -7.72
N ALA A 331 -5.05 -3.60 -8.97
CA ALA A 331 -6.44 -3.76 -9.40
C ALA A 331 -6.94 -5.20 -9.24
N VAL A 332 -6.09 -6.20 -9.56
CA VAL A 332 -6.37 -7.62 -9.28
C VAL A 332 -6.52 -7.86 -7.77
N ALA A 333 -5.64 -7.31 -6.93
CA ALA A 333 -5.74 -7.48 -5.49
C ALA A 333 -7.02 -6.88 -4.89
N TYR A 334 -7.47 -5.72 -5.40
CA TYR A 334 -8.73 -5.12 -5.01
C TYR A 334 -9.93 -6.00 -5.39
N ALA A 335 -9.97 -6.45 -6.65
CA ALA A 335 -11.03 -7.33 -7.11
C ALA A 335 -11.04 -8.67 -6.35
N ALA A 336 -9.88 -9.27 -6.11
CA ALA A 336 -9.74 -10.53 -5.37
C ALA A 336 -10.28 -10.42 -3.93
N ASN A 337 -9.91 -9.37 -3.20
CA ASN A 337 -10.43 -9.15 -1.85
C ASN A 337 -11.94 -8.95 -1.86
N ALA A 338 -12.45 -8.07 -2.73
CA ALA A 338 -13.87 -7.75 -2.79
C ALA A 338 -14.73 -8.95 -3.19
N VAL A 339 -14.30 -9.72 -4.19
CA VAL A 339 -14.98 -10.95 -4.61
C VAL A 339 -14.94 -11.99 -3.49
N ALA A 340 -13.79 -12.20 -2.85
CA ALA A 340 -13.71 -13.13 -1.73
C ALA A 340 -14.62 -12.72 -0.56
N ASP A 341 -14.66 -11.44 -0.21
CA ASP A 341 -15.56 -10.94 0.83
C ASP A 341 -17.04 -11.09 0.45
N SER A 342 -17.39 -10.77 -0.81
CA SER A 342 -18.75 -10.94 -1.33
C SER A 342 -19.21 -12.39 -1.27
N VAL A 343 -18.36 -13.33 -1.69
CA VAL A 343 -18.63 -14.77 -1.63
C VAL A 343 -18.80 -15.25 -0.18
N LEU A 344 -17.91 -14.84 0.73
CA LEU A 344 -17.91 -15.32 2.11
C LEU A 344 -19.09 -14.75 2.91
N THR A 345 -19.52 -13.52 2.61
CA THR A 345 -20.56 -12.82 3.38
C THR A 345 -21.93 -12.83 2.71
N GLY A 346 -22.01 -13.18 1.42
CA GLY A 346 -23.22 -13.04 0.61
C GLY A 346 -23.60 -11.59 0.29
N VAL A 347 -22.79 -10.61 0.69
CA VAL A 347 -23.05 -9.19 0.43
C VAL A 347 -22.63 -8.89 -1.02
N PRO A 348 -23.53 -8.31 -1.86
CA PRO A 348 -23.17 -7.95 -3.23
C PRO A 348 -22.04 -6.92 -3.29
N LEU A 349 -21.21 -7.00 -4.34
CA LEU A 349 -20.19 -5.99 -4.62
C LEU A 349 -20.81 -4.58 -4.70
N ASP A 350 -20.12 -3.57 -4.19
CA ASP A 350 -20.47 -2.16 -4.40
C ASP A 350 -20.01 -1.66 -5.79
N SER A 351 -20.29 -0.40 -6.09
CA SER A 351 -19.94 0.25 -7.37
C SER A 351 -18.42 0.25 -7.60
N VAL A 352 -17.64 0.59 -6.58
CA VAL A 352 -16.18 0.65 -6.61
C VAL A 352 -15.57 -0.74 -6.85
N SER A 353 -16.03 -1.75 -6.11
CA SER A 353 -15.58 -3.13 -6.23
C SER A 353 -15.89 -3.71 -7.60
N ARG A 354 -17.08 -3.42 -8.15
CA ARG A 354 -17.43 -3.79 -9.54
C ARG A 354 -16.48 -3.15 -10.55
N ALA A 355 -16.09 -1.89 -10.36
CA ALA A 355 -15.16 -1.21 -11.26
C ALA A 355 -13.79 -1.94 -11.34
N PHE A 356 -13.30 -2.51 -10.24
CA PHE A 356 -12.07 -3.32 -10.25
C PHE A 356 -12.25 -4.68 -10.94
N VAL A 357 -13.40 -5.34 -10.77
CA VAL A 357 -13.72 -6.57 -11.52
C VAL A 357 -13.81 -6.27 -13.03
N ASP A 358 -14.44 -5.17 -13.41
CA ASP A 358 -14.51 -4.73 -14.80
C ASP A 358 -13.14 -4.33 -15.35
N CYS A 359 -12.26 -3.77 -14.52
CA CYS A 359 -10.86 -3.54 -14.86
C CYS A 359 -10.15 -4.86 -15.19
N CYS A 360 -10.31 -5.89 -14.34
CA CYS A 360 -9.76 -7.23 -14.60
C CYS A 360 -10.29 -7.84 -15.91
N ARG A 361 -11.59 -7.68 -16.20
CA ARG A 361 -12.21 -8.12 -17.47
C ARG A 361 -11.58 -7.44 -18.69
N ARG A 362 -11.27 -6.15 -18.59
CA ARG A 362 -10.58 -5.41 -19.68
C ARG A 362 -9.17 -5.92 -19.90
N MET A 363 -8.41 -6.21 -18.83
CA MET A 363 -7.04 -6.72 -18.93
C MET A 363 -6.94 -8.04 -19.70
N ARG A 364 -7.99 -8.87 -19.68
CA ARG A 364 -8.01 -10.14 -20.43
C ARG A 364 -8.23 -9.99 -21.93
N ARG A 365 -8.78 -8.85 -22.37
CA ARG A 365 -9.11 -8.56 -23.77
C ARG A 365 -7.96 -7.89 -24.52
N LEU A 366 -6.87 -7.65 -23.81
CA LEU A 366 -5.63 -7.00 -24.22
C LEU A 366 -4.62 -8.08 -24.62
#